data_AF-A0A167VVH6-F1
#
_entry.id   AF-A0A167VVH6-F1
#
_cell.length_a   1.000
_cell.length_b   1.000
_cell.length_c   1.000
_cell.angle_alpha   90.00
_cell.angle_beta   90.00
_cell.angle_gamma   90.00
#
_symmetry.space_group_name_H-M   'P 1'
#
loop_
_entity.id
_entity.type
_entity.pdbx_description
1 polymer ?
#
loop_
_entity_poly.entity_id
_entity_poly.type
_entity_poly.pdbx_seq_one_letter_code
_entity_poly.pdbx_strand_id
1 'polypeptide(L)'
;MSPDSVGRCGKNVDYDGGLLSPKHGRPGIFTEPRNYAPRTAGLPVLASSEPPPKFNLSMAVASSNEESRGNVEDTLYADAHYDHRYSSSSALVSFASDGKQMLHDQIRSMRSDHLNGLTATNTGLPSFHIAMQPENFPFLEGARQAVPVNYGVVKLKNIPFATRRSEVIAFLGRNSKILNDSDEPVHIIMERVTSKTMDAYVEFMTLDDANKAVEKHHHHIMNGRVSRLGDRPVDVELSSQESLMKDLFPLAKGVTWHGMTPKFNHHKLDEPWENFKGFVSEEEMVMLVKHVEVPHRSPFSKDCPQRPYECLISTIKKFPWYATDRITISQRRAIFRATCELARLLLRSIQKQDDSVNLTRQLYRRLVNCAMRCPGFTPLMKDDIAFLATLSDLEGRGFNQPRFASCWRHQYSIAPKAGIPLDVLEWYIAIVREQTQRDMMARPHSERTMLQEQGAGTDMYWGYFWAEIGYVFGPSFDQLTLSQAAHAEFSAVERILARALGSAQRLS
;
A
#
# COMPACT_ATOMS: atom_id res chain seq x y z
N MET A 1 32.62 54.68 -6.93
CA MET A 1 33.66 55.48 -6.25
C MET A 1 33.68 55.06 -4.79
N SER A 2 34.86 54.96 -4.20
CA SER A 2 35.14 54.58 -2.79
C SER A 2 35.96 55.72 -2.13
N PRO A 3 36.38 55.65 -0.85
CA PRO A 3 36.01 54.77 0.28
C PRO A 3 35.02 55.53 1.20
N ASP A 4 35.06 55.71 2.53
CA ASP A 4 35.88 55.28 3.69
C ASP A 4 34.97 55.42 4.96
N SER A 5 35.33 55.37 6.26
CA SER A 5 36.59 55.53 7.01
C SER A 5 36.74 54.57 8.19
N VAL A 6 37.92 53.92 8.27
CA VAL A 6 38.83 53.81 9.44
C VAL A 6 38.28 53.62 10.89
N GLY A 7 38.75 52.56 11.56
CA GLY A 7 38.81 52.44 13.03
C GLY A 7 39.73 51.31 13.53
N ARG A 8 40.69 51.61 14.43
CA ARG A 8 41.61 50.65 15.12
C ARG A 8 41.10 50.40 16.57
N CYS A 9 41.65 49.54 17.45
CA CYS A 9 42.91 48.77 17.51
C CYS A 9 42.80 47.61 18.55
N GLY A 10 43.67 46.59 18.51
CA GLY A 10 43.80 45.62 19.61
C GLY A 10 44.75 44.44 19.31
N LYS A 11 45.60 44.07 20.27
CA LYS A 11 46.45 42.85 20.31
C LYS A 11 46.07 42.03 21.58
N ASN A 12 46.43 40.76 21.82
CA ASN A 12 47.58 39.95 21.39
C ASN A 12 47.22 38.44 21.33
N VAL A 13 48.04 37.70 20.57
CA VAL A 13 48.50 36.29 20.71
C VAL A 13 47.93 35.44 21.86
N ASP A 14 47.40 34.24 21.52
CA ASP A 14 47.97 32.95 21.96
C ASP A 14 47.47 31.75 21.11
N TYR A 15 48.19 30.63 21.16
CA TYR A 15 47.96 29.40 20.36
C TYR A 15 47.91 28.17 21.28
N ASP A 16 46.79 27.45 21.33
CA ASP A 16 46.79 25.99 21.59
C ASP A 16 45.53 25.32 20.99
N GLY A 17 45.55 24.00 20.85
CA GLY A 17 44.57 23.21 20.11
C GLY A 17 43.27 22.92 20.88
N GLY A 18 42.12 23.10 20.21
CA GLY A 18 40.80 22.72 20.70
C GLY A 18 39.90 22.17 19.58
N LEU A 19 39.11 21.14 19.87
CA LEU A 19 38.32 20.40 18.88
C LEU A 19 37.30 21.29 18.16
N LEU A 20 37.35 21.33 16.83
CA LEU A 20 36.32 21.95 16.00
C LEU A 20 35.04 21.12 15.99
N SER A 21 34.01 21.60 16.70
CA SER A 21 32.63 21.15 16.56
C SER A 21 31.85 22.11 15.64
N PRO A 22 31.36 21.66 14.47
CA PRO A 22 30.45 22.44 13.64
C PRO A 22 28.99 22.05 13.91
N LYS A 23 28.20 23.00 14.45
CA LYS A 23 26.74 22.88 14.52
C LYS A 23 26.07 23.22 13.18
N HIS A 24 25.04 22.44 12.86
CA HIS A 24 23.92 22.75 11.94
C HIS A 24 24.18 22.72 10.41
N GLY A 25 23.14 22.33 9.64
CA GLY A 25 22.95 22.86 8.28
C GLY A 25 22.85 21.89 7.09
N ARG A 26 22.03 20.83 7.12
CA ARG A 26 21.54 20.18 5.87
C ARG A 26 20.09 19.67 5.96
N PRO A 27 19.13 20.21 5.19
CA PRO A 27 17.90 19.51 4.83
C PRO A 27 18.19 18.57 3.64
N GLY A 28 17.82 17.30 3.74
CA GLY A 28 18.05 16.32 2.66
C GLY A 28 18.42 14.92 3.10
N ILE A 29 17.73 14.35 4.10
CA ILE A 29 17.86 12.93 4.48
C ILE A 29 16.50 12.26 4.26
N PHE A 30 16.27 11.85 3.01
CA PHE A 30 15.18 10.96 2.63
C PHE A 30 15.75 9.68 2.03
N THR A 31 15.89 8.65 2.87
CA THR A 31 15.36 7.31 2.61
C THR A 31 15.26 6.57 3.94
N GLU A 32 14.07 6.00 4.21
CA GLU A 32 13.73 5.18 5.38
C GLU A 32 14.03 5.74 6.80
N PRO A 33 13.15 6.57 7.36
CA PRO A 33 13.13 6.81 8.80
C PRO A 33 12.58 5.59 9.57
N ARG A 34 13.50 4.84 10.19
CA ARG A 34 13.30 3.90 11.32
C ARG A 34 11.85 3.63 11.78
N ASN A 35 11.21 2.63 11.16
CA ASN A 35 10.49 1.58 11.88
C ASN A 35 11.16 0.24 11.54
N TYR A 36 12.43 0.12 11.95
CA TYR A 36 13.09 -1.17 12.18
C TYR A 36 12.78 -1.58 13.64
N ALA A 37 12.62 -2.88 13.90
CA ALA A 37 12.17 -3.48 15.17
C ALA A 37 10.65 -3.32 15.50
N PRO A 38 10.07 -4.19 16.36
CA PRO A 38 8.64 -4.56 16.30
C PRO A 38 7.72 -3.80 17.28
N ARG A 39 6.40 -4.00 17.13
CA ARG A 39 5.36 -3.58 18.09
C ARG A 39 4.67 -4.76 18.80
N THR A 40 5.40 -5.46 19.65
CA THR A 40 4.82 -6.28 20.73
C THR A 40 4.68 -5.44 22.01
N ALA A 41 3.54 -4.75 22.16
CA ALA A 41 3.13 -4.13 23.43
C ALA A 41 1.62 -3.79 23.41
N GLY A 42 0.78 -4.51 24.16
CA GLY A 42 -0.62 -4.12 24.34
C GLY A 42 -1.58 -5.17 24.94
N LEU A 43 -1.53 -6.42 24.47
CA LEU A 43 -2.35 -7.54 24.94
C LEU A 43 -1.61 -8.88 24.67
N PRO A 44 -1.87 -9.96 25.44
CA PRO A 44 -1.25 -11.25 25.21
C PRO A 44 -1.88 -11.94 23.99
N VAL A 45 -1.10 -12.14 22.93
CA VAL A 45 -1.52 -12.89 21.74
C VAL A 45 -1.46 -14.39 22.02
N LEU A 46 -2.48 -14.91 22.71
CA LEU A 46 -2.73 -16.35 22.85
C LEU A 46 -3.32 -16.93 21.55
N ALA A 47 -2.57 -16.77 20.45
CA ALA A 47 -2.90 -17.26 19.12
C ALA A 47 -1.60 -17.56 18.34
N SER A 48 -0.96 -18.68 18.68
CA SER A 48 0.15 -19.31 17.95
C SER A 48 1.23 -18.35 17.41
N SER A 49 2.15 -17.90 18.27
CA SER A 49 3.37 -17.17 17.85
C SER A 49 4.46 -18.11 17.27
N GLU A 50 4.04 -19.18 16.60
CA GLU A 50 4.91 -20.02 15.79
C GLU A 50 4.88 -19.51 14.34
N PRO A 51 5.98 -19.61 13.57
CA PRO A 51 5.88 -19.43 12.12
C PRO A 51 4.88 -20.47 11.57
N PRO A 52 4.07 -20.12 10.54
CA PRO A 52 3.12 -21.07 9.95
C PRO A 52 3.87 -22.36 9.58
N PRO A 53 3.31 -23.54 9.94
CA PRO A 53 4.07 -24.78 10.03
C PRO A 53 4.81 -25.08 8.73
N LYS A 54 6.10 -25.40 8.84
CA LYS A 54 7.00 -25.66 7.70
C LYS A 54 6.34 -26.65 6.75
N PHE A 55 6.18 -26.28 5.48
CA PHE A 55 5.73 -27.22 4.48
C PHE A 55 6.94 -28.12 4.18
N ASN A 56 6.92 -29.36 4.67
CA ASN A 56 8.08 -30.26 4.57
C ASN A 56 8.29 -30.79 3.14
N LEU A 57 8.73 -29.92 2.23
CA LEU A 57 9.07 -30.25 0.84
C LEU A 57 10.19 -31.29 0.74
N SER A 58 10.94 -31.50 1.83
CA SER A 58 11.93 -32.58 1.98
C SER A 58 11.34 -33.99 1.94
N MET A 59 10.05 -34.18 2.27
CA MET A 59 9.42 -35.51 2.21
C MET A 59 9.31 -36.06 0.78
N ALA A 60 9.31 -35.21 -0.24
CA ALA A 60 9.27 -35.63 -1.65
C ALA A 60 10.61 -36.17 -2.19
N VAL A 61 11.68 -36.16 -1.39
CA VAL A 61 13.04 -36.58 -1.79
C VAL A 61 13.46 -37.90 -1.09
N ALA A 62 12.73 -38.34 -0.07
CA ALA A 62 13.10 -39.46 0.80
C ALA A 62 12.34 -40.76 0.48
N SER A 63 12.37 -41.21 -0.79
CA SER A 63 11.69 -42.45 -1.21
C SER A 63 12.36 -43.19 -2.39
N SER A 64 13.70 -43.19 -2.46
CA SER A 64 14.46 -44.11 -3.33
C SER A 64 15.90 -44.28 -2.86
N ASN A 65 16.16 -45.34 -2.07
CA ASN A 65 17.40 -46.14 -2.03
C ASN A 65 17.45 -47.03 -0.77
N GLU A 66 16.97 -48.27 -0.88
CA GLU A 66 17.43 -49.40 -0.05
C GLU A 66 17.67 -50.60 -0.96
N GLU A 67 18.94 -50.88 -1.28
CA GLU A 67 19.37 -52.19 -1.83
C GLU A 67 20.24 -52.90 -0.80
N SER A 68 20.06 -54.22 -0.72
CA SER A 68 20.49 -55.03 0.42
C SER A 68 21.97 -55.41 0.38
N ARG A 69 22.65 -55.30 1.53
CA ARG A 69 23.81 -56.13 1.94
C ARG A 69 23.84 -56.21 3.46
N GLY A 70 24.22 -57.37 4.01
CA GLY A 70 24.17 -57.60 5.45
C GLY A 70 25.26 -58.57 5.94
N ASN A 71 24.95 -59.20 7.08
CA ASN A 71 25.67 -60.27 7.79
C ASN A 71 26.80 -59.90 8.78
N VAL A 72 26.67 -60.54 9.97
CA VAL A 72 27.68 -61.07 10.92
C VAL A 72 28.05 -60.22 12.16
N GLU A 73 27.57 -60.70 13.34
CA GLU A 73 28.20 -60.86 14.69
C GLU A 73 28.92 -59.65 15.36
N ASP A 74 28.90 -59.39 16.69
CA ASP A 74 28.04 -59.78 17.83
C ASP A 74 28.09 -58.59 18.88
N THR A 75 28.00 -58.59 20.22
CA THR A 75 28.02 -59.60 21.32
C THR A 75 27.16 -59.21 22.53
N LEU A 76 26.82 -60.22 23.34
CA LEU A 76 26.28 -60.24 24.71
C LEU A 76 26.81 -59.17 25.71
N TYR A 77 25.94 -58.70 26.63
CA TYR A 77 26.05 -58.94 28.10
C TYR A 77 24.74 -58.56 28.85
N ALA A 78 24.51 -59.14 30.04
CA ALA A 78 23.29 -58.98 30.87
C ALA A 78 23.48 -57.94 32.01
N ASP A 79 22.49 -57.59 32.87
CA ASP A 79 21.92 -58.47 33.93
C ASP A 79 20.63 -57.89 34.60
N ALA A 80 19.96 -58.73 35.40
CA ALA A 80 19.03 -58.46 36.52
C ALA A 80 17.89 -57.42 36.34
N HIS A 81 16.66 -57.87 36.00
CA HIS A 81 15.55 -58.20 36.93
C HIS A 81 14.57 -57.04 37.23
N TYR A 82 13.35 -57.21 37.79
CA TYR A 82 12.67 -58.38 38.38
C TYR A 82 11.20 -58.56 37.84
N ASP A 83 10.31 -59.24 38.57
CA ASP A 83 8.96 -59.70 38.16
C ASP A 83 7.83 -59.06 39.00
N HIS A 84 6.89 -58.30 38.37
CA HIS A 84 5.49 -58.39 38.81
C HIS A 84 4.45 -58.53 37.70
N ARG A 85 3.57 -59.52 37.95
CA ARG A 85 2.51 -60.09 37.10
C ARG A 85 1.18 -59.37 37.38
N TYR A 86 0.05 -59.56 36.69
CA TYR A 86 -0.36 -60.43 35.58
C TYR A 86 -1.60 -59.76 34.93
N SER A 87 -1.74 -59.77 33.60
CA SER A 87 -3.06 -59.94 32.95
C SER A 87 -2.88 -60.26 31.47
N SER A 88 -3.81 -61.03 30.90
CA SER A 88 -3.72 -61.58 29.54
C SER A 88 -4.65 -60.88 28.54
N SER A 89 -4.11 -60.46 27.40
CA SER A 89 -4.88 -60.45 26.14
C SER A 89 -3.94 -60.54 24.93
N SER A 90 -4.43 -61.18 23.87
CA SER A 90 -3.73 -61.23 22.57
C SER A 90 -4.17 -60.05 21.70
N ALA A 91 -3.21 -59.28 21.20
CA ALA A 91 -3.41 -58.36 20.08
C ALA A 91 -2.08 -58.15 19.33
N LEU A 92 -2.03 -58.58 18.07
CA LEU A 92 -0.98 -58.16 17.14
C LEU A 92 -1.24 -56.69 16.77
N VAL A 93 -0.46 -55.77 17.33
CA VAL A 93 -0.54 -54.35 16.96
C VAL A 93 0.10 -54.16 15.60
N SER A 94 -0.72 -53.92 14.57
CA SER A 94 -0.24 -53.54 13.24
C SER A 94 0.30 -52.11 13.27
N PHE A 95 1.53 -51.90 12.80
CA PHE A 95 2.23 -50.62 12.98
C PHE A 95 2.04 -49.63 11.80
N ALA A 96 1.40 -48.50 12.13
CA ALA A 96 1.77 -47.16 11.65
C ALA A 96 1.55 -46.75 10.17
N SER A 97 0.49 -47.23 9.51
CA SER A 97 -0.07 -46.58 8.29
C SER A 97 -1.02 -45.43 8.63
N ASP A 98 -2.13 -45.74 9.30
CA ASP A 98 -3.37 -44.96 9.23
C ASP A 98 -3.25 -43.57 9.87
N GLY A 99 -2.44 -43.43 10.92
CA GLY A 99 -2.24 -42.16 11.63
C GLY A 99 -1.65 -41.06 10.73
N LYS A 100 -0.84 -41.40 9.72
CA LYS A 100 -0.35 -40.43 8.73
C LYS A 100 -1.47 -40.01 7.76
N GLN A 101 -2.28 -40.97 7.33
CA GLN A 101 -3.33 -40.72 6.34
C GLN A 101 -4.47 -39.90 6.93
N MET A 102 -4.94 -40.23 8.15
CA MET A 102 -5.93 -39.41 8.87
C MET A 102 -5.47 -37.98 9.09
N LEU A 103 -4.18 -37.75 9.42
CA LEU A 103 -3.62 -36.41 9.56
C LEU A 103 -3.57 -35.65 8.23
N HIS A 104 -3.21 -36.32 7.12
CA HIS A 104 -3.23 -35.72 5.79
C HIS A 104 -4.64 -35.31 5.35
N ASP A 105 -5.64 -36.15 5.62
CA ASP A 105 -7.03 -35.88 5.23
C ASP A 105 -7.69 -34.81 6.12
N GLN A 106 -7.36 -34.75 7.42
CA GLN A 106 -7.69 -33.62 8.30
C GLN A 106 -7.05 -32.31 7.81
N ILE A 107 -5.78 -32.33 7.41
CA ILE A 107 -5.10 -31.14 6.88
C ILE A 107 -5.73 -30.70 5.55
N ARG A 108 -6.18 -31.64 4.70
CA ARG A 108 -6.89 -31.33 3.45
C ARG A 108 -8.28 -30.75 3.69
N SER A 109 -9.04 -31.24 4.67
CA SER A 109 -10.39 -30.72 4.99
C SER A 109 -10.39 -29.30 5.56
N MET A 110 -9.24 -28.79 6.03
CA MET A 110 -9.05 -27.40 6.47
C MET A 110 -8.55 -26.44 5.37
N ARG A 111 -8.30 -26.94 4.15
CA ARG A 111 -7.84 -26.13 3.00
C ARG A 111 -9.00 -25.80 2.06
N SER A 112 -8.82 -24.76 1.26
CA SER A 112 -9.69 -24.49 0.11
C SER A 112 -9.55 -25.57 -0.95
N ASP A 113 -10.62 -25.82 -1.70
CA ASP A 113 -10.62 -26.72 -2.86
C ASP A 113 -9.56 -26.29 -3.90
N HIS A 114 -9.26 -24.99 -3.98
CA HIS A 114 -8.23 -24.44 -4.85
C HIS A 114 -6.82 -24.87 -4.41
N LEU A 115 -6.47 -24.75 -3.12
CA LEU A 115 -5.16 -25.23 -2.64
C LEU A 115 -5.07 -26.76 -2.69
N ASN A 116 -6.17 -27.46 -2.40
CA ASN A 116 -6.23 -28.92 -2.54
C ASN A 116 -5.99 -29.36 -3.99
N GLY A 117 -6.66 -28.73 -4.97
CA GLY A 117 -6.44 -28.99 -6.40
C GLY A 117 -5.03 -28.62 -6.88
N LEU A 118 -4.51 -27.46 -6.46
CA LEU A 118 -3.15 -27.00 -6.81
C LEU A 118 -2.05 -27.92 -6.26
N THR A 119 -2.30 -28.61 -5.15
CA THR A 119 -1.37 -29.57 -4.52
C THR A 119 -1.76 -31.04 -4.73
N ALA A 120 -2.71 -31.34 -5.63
CA ALA A 120 -3.14 -32.69 -6.00
C ALA A 120 -2.19 -33.36 -7.02
N THR A 121 -0.91 -33.43 -6.69
CA THR A 121 0.13 -34.10 -7.50
C THR A 121 0.88 -35.14 -6.68
N ASN A 122 1.58 -36.06 -7.36
CA ASN A 122 2.35 -37.13 -6.70
C ASN A 122 3.43 -36.60 -5.74
N THR A 123 3.97 -35.41 -5.99
CA THR A 123 4.98 -34.73 -5.16
C THR A 123 4.38 -33.76 -4.14
N GLY A 124 3.06 -33.55 -4.16
CA GLY A 124 2.38 -32.50 -3.39
C GLY A 124 2.64 -31.07 -3.88
N LEU A 125 3.30 -30.91 -5.04
CA LEU A 125 3.68 -29.63 -5.64
C LEU A 125 3.21 -29.53 -7.11
N PRO A 126 2.65 -28.40 -7.55
CA PRO A 126 2.38 -28.15 -8.96
C PRO A 126 3.68 -27.99 -9.76
N SER A 127 3.61 -28.18 -11.07
CA SER A 127 4.69 -27.74 -11.96
C SER A 127 4.78 -26.21 -11.97
N PHE A 128 5.96 -25.67 -12.31
CA PHE A 128 6.16 -24.22 -12.43
C PHE A 128 5.13 -23.57 -13.36
N HIS A 129 4.84 -24.20 -14.51
CA HIS A 129 3.82 -23.71 -15.44
C HIS A 129 2.44 -23.61 -14.80
N ILE A 130 1.98 -24.63 -14.06
CA ILE A 130 0.67 -24.63 -13.39
C ILE A 130 0.60 -23.55 -12.30
N ALA A 131 1.69 -23.34 -11.56
CA ALA A 131 1.77 -22.30 -10.53
C ALA A 131 1.82 -20.86 -11.09
N MET A 132 2.27 -20.68 -12.33
CA MET A 132 2.28 -19.38 -13.01
C MET A 132 1.01 -19.10 -13.83
N GLN A 133 0.05 -20.03 -13.90
CA GLN A 133 -1.24 -19.78 -14.57
C GLN A 133 -2.03 -18.66 -13.86
N PRO A 134 -2.68 -17.73 -14.59
CA PRO A 134 -3.40 -16.59 -14.00
C PRO A 134 -4.47 -17.00 -12.98
N GLU A 135 -5.04 -18.19 -13.11
CA GLU A 135 -6.06 -18.76 -12.22
C GLU A 135 -5.49 -19.12 -10.85
N ASN A 136 -4.21 -19.54 -10.80
CA ASN A 136 -3.53 -20.03 -9.60
C ASN A 136 -2.60 -18.98 -8.97
N PHE A 137 -2.01 -18.10 -9.77
CA PHE A 137 -1.03 -17.13 -9.32
C PHE A 137 -1.69 -16.01 -8.48
N PRO A 138 -1.32 -15.83 -7.20
CA PRO A 138 -2.13 -15.06 -6.25
C PRO A 138 -1.75 -13.58 -6.18
N PHE A 139 -0.79 -13.14 -7.00
CA PHE A 139 -0.18 -11.82 -6.95
C PHE A 139 -0.52 -10.98 -8.17
N LEU A 140 -0.74 -9.68 -7.98
CA LEU A 140 -0.91 -8.71 -9.06
C LEU A 140 -0.25 -7.36 -8.72
N GLU A 141 -0.02 -6.53 -9.74
CA GLU A 141 0.45 -5.16 -9.55
C GLU A 141 -0.75 -4.29 -9.15
N GLY A 142 -0.85 -3.97 -7.85
CA GLY A 142 -2.05 -3.33 -7.28
C GLY A 142 -2.42 -2.01 -7.94
N ALA A 143 -1.43 -1.15 -8.18
CA ALA A 143 -1.61 0.17 -8.79
C ALA A 143 -2.15 0.07 -10.23
N ARG A 144 -1.69 -0.93 -11.00
CA ARG A 144 -2.10 -1.16 -12.39
C ARG A 144 -3.55 -1.64 -12.54
N GLN A 145 -4.20 -2.09 -11.45
CA GLN A 145 -5.62 -2.48 -11.46
C GLN A 145 -6.58 -1.28 -11.44
N ALA A 146 -6.08 -0.05 -11.32
CA ALA A 146 -6.92 1.15 -11.33
C ALA A 146 -7.52 1.39 -12.72
N VAL A 147 -8.85 1.35 -12.85
CA VAL A 147 -9.53 1.62 -14.12
C VAL A 147 -9.89 3.12 -14.23
N PRO A 148 -9.48 3.85 -15.27
CA PRO A 148 -10.00 5.18 -15.54
C PRO A 148 -11.48 5.10 -15.97
N VAL A 149 -12.37 5.73 -15.21
CA VAL A 149 -13.81 5.82 -15.53
C VAL A 149 -14.17 7.29 -15.73
N ASN A 150 -14.84 7.58 -16.84
CA ASN A 150 -15.32 8.92 -17.18
C ASN A 150 -16.80 9.04 -16.85
N TYR A 151 -17.20 10.15 -16.24
CA TYR A 151 -18.57 10.44 -15.82
C TYR A 151 -19.12 11.69 -16.51
N GLY A 152 -20.43 11.96 -16.34
CA GLY A 152 -20.95 13.30 -16.63
C GLY A 152 -20.40 14.27 -15.58
N VAL A 153 -19.98 15.48 -15.98
CA VAL A 153 -19.37 16.45 -15.05
C VAL A 153 -20.04 17.81 -15.19
N VAL A 154 -20.40 18.41 -14.06
CA VAL A 154 -20.87 19.80 -13.96
C VAL A 154 -19.85 20.59 -13.14
N LYS A 155 -19.54 21.82 -13.58
CA LYS A 155 -18.70 22.75 -12.82
C LYS A 155 -19.57 23.84 -12.20
N LEU A 156 -19.31 24.13 -10.93
CA LEU A 156 -19.94 25.16 -10.12
C LEU A 156 -18.93 26.28 -9.89
N LYS A 157 -19.16 27.44 -10.50
CA LYS A 157 -18.28 28.62 -10.45
C LYS A 157 -18.76 29.63 -9.40
N ASN A 158 -17.85 30.50 -8.97
CA ASN A 158 -18.11 31.60 -8.01
C ASN A 158 -18.61 31.17 -6.61
N ILE A 159 -18.45 29.90 -6.24
CA ILE A 159 -18.91 29.38 -4.94
C ILE A 159 -18.30 30.16 -3.74
N PRO A 160 -19.00 30.27 -2.61
CA PRO A 160 -18.41 30.76 -1.36
C PRO A 160 -17.16 29.97 -0.96
N PHE A 161 -16.16 30.63 -0.37
CA PHE A 161 -14.93 29.92 0.05
C PHE A 161 -15.21 28.84 1.10
N ALA A 162 -16.19 29.06 1.98
CA ALA A 162 -16.60 28.12 3.03
C ALA A 162 -17.52 26.98 2.56
N THR A 163 -17.87 26.89 1.26
CA THR A 163 -18.83 25.91 0.74
C THR A 163 -18.52 24.47 1.16
N ARG A 164 -19.57 23.78 1.60
CA ARG A 164 -19.54 22.40 2.09
C ARG A 164 -20.08 21.45 1.04
N ARG A 165 -19.57 20.21 1.00
CA ARG A 165 -20.09 19.14 0.14
C ARG A 165 -21.60 18.93 0.29
N SER A 166 -22.13 19.00 1.51
CA SER A 166 -23.57 18.85 1.78
C SER A 166 -24.42 19.94 1.14
N GLU A 167 -23.91 21.18 1.06
CA GLU A 167 -24.59 22.31 0.42
C GLU A 167 -24.63 22.12 -1.10
N VAL A 168 -23.52 21.66 -1.70
CA VAL A 168 -23.45 21.30 -3.12
C VAL A 168 -24.45 20.20 -3.50
N ILE A 169 -24.55 19.15 -2.68
CA ILE A 169 -25.52 18.06 -2.89
C ILE A 169 -26.97 18.57 -2.73
N ALA A 170 -27.23 19.43 -1.73
CA ALA A 170 -28.55 20.01 -1.51
C ALA A 170 -28.98 20.96 -2.65
N PHE A 171 -28.05 21.73 -3.21
CA PHE A 171 -28.25 22.66 -4.32
C PHE A 171 -28.67 21.96 -5.61
N LEU A 172 -28.01 20.86 -5.98
CA LEU A 172 -28.42 20.02 -7.12
C LEU A 172 -29.75 19.29 -6.85
N GLY A 173 -29.92 18.87 -5.60
CA GLY A 173 -31.13 18.22 -5.07
C GLY A 173 -31.16 16.70 -5.28
N ARG A 174 -32.06 16.02 -4.58
CA ARG A 174 -32.09 14.54 -4.46
C ARG A 174 -32.23 13.79 -5.79
N ASN A 175 -32.85 14.39 -6.80
CA ASN A 175 -33.10 13.76 -8.10
C ASN A 175 -32.00 14.05 -9.14
N SER A 176 -30.84 14.56 -8.71
CA SER A 176 -29.76 15.03 -9.60
C SER A 176 -28.95 13.93 -10.29
N LYS A 177 -29.07 12.66 -9.89
CA LYS A 177 -28.32 11.53 -10.51
C LYS A 177 -26.79 11.69 -10.46
N ILE A 178 -26.30 12.37 -9.42
CA ILE A 178 -24.89 12.31 -9.01
C ILE A 178 -24.49 10.87 -8.61
N LEU A 179 -23.18 10.56 -8.59
CA LEU A 179 -22.71 9.24 -8.14
C LEU A 179 -23.01 9.01 -6.65
N ASN A 180 -22.80 7.77 -6.17
CA ASN A 180 -22.98 7.44 -4.76
C ASN A 180 -21.91 8.12 -3.89
N ASP A 181 -22.20 8.37 -2.61
CA ASP A 181 -21.24 9.01 -1.68
C ASP A 181 -19.89 8.29 -1.59
N SER A 182 -19.89 6.95 -1.74
CA SER A 182 -18.70 6.07 -1.82
C SER A 182 -17.78 6.35 -3.01
N ASP A 183 -18.35 6.89 -4.08
CA ASP A 183 -17.63 7.27 -5.29
C ASP A 183 -17.00 8.65 -5.19
N GLU A 184 -17.33 9.39 -4.12
CA GLU A 184 -16.82 10.71 -3.77
C GLU A 184 -17.08 11.80 -4.84
N PRO A 185 -18.31 11.91 -5.39
CA PRO A 185 -18.61 12.70 -6.59
C PRO A 185 -18.39 14.21 -6.52
N VAL A 186 -18.22 14.78 -5.32
CA VAL A 186 -18.11 16.23 -5.13
C VAL A 186 -16.66 16.61 -4.83
N HIS A 187 -16.05 17.31 -5.78
CA HIS A 187 -14.66 17.76 -5.73
C HIS A 187 -14.61 19.29 -5.64
N ILE A 188 -14.53 19.83 -4.43
CA ILE A 188 -14.34 21.27 -4.23
C ILE A 188 -12.84 21.56 -4.29
N ILE A 189 -12.40 22.29 -5.32
CA ILE A 189 -10.98 22.49 -5.60
C ILE A 189 -10.36 23.43 -4.56
N MET A 190 -9.13 23.11 -4.17
CA MET A 190 -8.32 23.83 -3.18
C MET A 190 -6.90 23.95 -3.72
N GLU A 191 -6.38 25.17 -3.79
CA GLU A 191 -4.96 25.39 -4.09
C GLU A 191 -4.11 24.92 -2.90
N ARG A 192 -3.36 23.82 -3.09
CA ARG A 192 -2.68 23.09 -2.00
C ARG A 192 -1.58 23.86 -1.26
N VAL A 193 -1.16 25.02 -1.77
CA VAL A 193 -0.11 25.87 -1.20
C VAL A 193 -0.67 27.08 -0.45
N THR A 194 -1.82 27.62 -0.87
CA THR A 194 -2.43 28.83 -0.28
C THR A 194 -3.62 28.54 0.62
N SER A 195 -4.11 27.30 0.60
CA SER A 195 -5.42 26.84 1.12
C SER A 195 -6.67 27.40 0.42
N LYS A 196 -6.52 28.21 -0.63
CA LYS A 196 -7.65 28.92 -1.23
C LYS A 196 -8.64 27.99 -1.91
N THR A 197 -9.92 28.12 -1.54
CA THR A 197 -11.06 27.53 -2.26
C THR A 197 -11.19 28.14 -3.65
N MET A 198 -11.28 27.27 -4.65
CA MET A 198 -11.59 27.61 -6.04
C MET A 198 -12.99 27.07 -6.39
N ASP A 199 -13.25 26.77 -7.67
CA ASP A 199 -14.53 26.21 -8.11
C ASP A 199 -14.78 24.78 -7.56
N ALA A 200 -16.00 24.28 -7.71
CA ALA A 200 -16.32 22.86 -7.45
C ALA A 200 -16.71 22.12 -8.73
N TYR A 201 -16.43 20.82 -8.75
CA TYR A 201 -16.92 19.88 -9.75
C TYR A 201 -17.83 18.84 -9.09
N VAL A 202 -18.85 18.39 -9.83
CA VAL A 202 -19.72 17.29 -9.39
C VAL A 202 -19.89 16.26 -10.51
N GLU A 203 -19.77 14.98 -10.15
CA GLU A 203 -19.87 13.85 -11.07
C GLU A 203 -21.25 13.18 -11.06
N PHE A 204 -21.72 12.82 -12.25
CA PHE A 204 -23.05 12.31 -12.59
C PHE A 204 -22.96 10.95 -13.28
N MET A 205 -23.99 10.12 -13.09
CA MET A 205 -24.06 8.77 -13.66
C MET A 205 -23.87 8.77 -15.19
N THR A 206 -24.40 9.78 -15.88
CA THR A 206 -24.20 9.98 -17.33
C THR A 206 -23.99 11.45 -17.68
N LEU A 207 -23.50 11.72 -18.90
CA LEU A 207 -23.43 13.08 -19.46
C LEU A 207 -24.82 13.70 -19.66
N ASP A 208 -25.84 12.88 -19.94
CA ASP A 208 -27.23 13.30 -20.09
C ASP A 208 -27.84 13.77 -18.75
N ASP A 209 -27.52 13.10 -17.65
CA ASP A 209 -27.88 13.56 -16.29
C ASP A 209 -27.21 14.92 -15.95
N ALA A 210 -25.95 15.11 -16.33
CA ALA A 210 -25.23 16.37 -16.17
C ALA A 210 -25.85 17.51 -17.00
N ASN A 211 -26.20 17.24 -18.28
CA ASN A 211 -26.93 18.18 -19.14
C ASN A 211 -28.25 18.62 -18.48
N LYS A 212 -29.07 17.67 -18.02
CA LYS A 212 -30.37 17.94 -17.38
C LYS A 212 -30.23 18.79 -16.11
N ALA A 213 -29.15 18.63 -15.35
CA ALA A 213 -28.87 19.48 -14.19
C ALA A 213 -28.56 20.93 -14.60
N VAL A 214 -27.79 21.12 -15.67
CA VAL A 214 -27.44 22.45 -16.24
C VAL A 214 -28.66 23.12 -16.88
N GLU A 215 -29.46 22.39 -17.66
CA GLU A 215 -30.70 22.88 -18.28
C GLU A 215 -31.72 23.34 -17.22
N LYS A 216 -31.92 22.54 -16.17
CA LYS A 216 -32.79 22.88 -15.02
C LYS A 216 -32.35 24.18 -14.34
N HIS A 217 -31.04 24.40 -14.17
CA HIS A 217 -30.49 25.64 -13.63
C HIS A 217 -30.74 26.84 -14.56
N HIS A 218 -30.51 26.69 -15.86
CA HIS A 218 -30.80 27.74 -16.85
C HIS A 218 -32.30 28.08 -16.86
N HIS A 219 -33.19 27.07 -16.81
CA HIS A 219 -34.64 27.29 -16.72
C HIS A 219 -35.06 28.00 -15.43
N HIS A 220 -34.39 27.72 -14.29
CA HIS A 220 -34.59 28.50 -13.06
C HIS A 220 -34.21 29.97 -13.26
N ILE A 221 -33.05 30.27 -13.85
CA ILE A 221 -32.61 31.65 -14.12
C ILE A 221 -33.58 32.39 -15.05
N MET A 222 -34.03 31.75 -16.14
CA MET A 222 -35.00 32.34 -17.08
C MET A 222 -36.36 32.62 -16.42
N ASN A 223 -36.75 31.81 -15.42
CA ASN A 223 -37.93 32.04 -14.58
C ASN A 223 -37.66 33.04 -13.42
N GLY A 224 -36.59 33.84 -13.48
CA GLY A 224 -36.22 34.84 -12.48
C GLY A 224 -35.65 34.29 -11.17
N ARG A 225 -35.39 32.97 -11.06
CA ARG A 225 -34.92 32.31 -9.83
C ARG A 225 -33.39 32.16 -9.86
N VAL A 226 -32.71 33.13 -9.25
CA VAL A 226 -31.26 33.06 -9.00
C VAL A 226 -30.93 31.85 -8.11
N SER A 227 -30.16 30.90 -8.64
CA SER A 227 -29.63 29.77 -7.86
C SER A 227 -28.45 30.23 -7.01
N ARG A 228 -28.43 29.89 -5.72
CA ARG A 228 -27.38 30.33 -4.77
C ARG A 228 -26.81 29.20 -3.93
N LEU A 229 -25.53 29.30 -3.59
CA LEU A 229 -24.95 28.60 -2.44
C LEU A 229 -24.67 29.65 -1.37
N GLY A 230 -25.31 29.50 -0.21
CA GLY A 230 -25.31 30.54 0.82
C GLY A 230 -25.88 31.86 0.29
N ASP A 231 -25.12 32.93 0.43
CA ASP A 231 -25.43 34.28 -0.06
C ASP A 231 -25.15 34.46 -1.56
N ARG A 232 -24.18 33.75 -2.13
CA ARG A 232 -23.68 34.00 -3.49
C ARG A 232 -24.54 33.39 -4.61
N PRO A 233 -24.76 34.11 -5.73
CA PRO A 233 -25.16 33.47 -6.99
C PRO A 233 -24.03 32.56 -7.49
N VAL A 234 -24.40 31.40 -8.02
CA VAL A 234 -23.48 30.36 -8.50
C VAL A 234 -23.82 30.03 -9.94
N ASP A 235 -22.82 30.09 -10.81
CA ASP A 235 -22.96 29.71 -12.21
C ASP A 235 -22.74 28.20 -12.35
N VAL A 236 -23.64 27.52 -13.07
CA VAL A 236 -23.61 26.07 -13.27
C VAL A 236 -23.41 25.77 -14.75
N GLU A 237 -22.23 25.27 -15.10
CA GLU A 237 -21.88 24.95 -16.49
C GLU A 237 -21.66 23.45 -16.69
N LEU A 238 -21.98 22.97 -17.88
CA LEU A 238 -21.54 21.64 -18.31
C LEU A 238 -20.01 21.66 -18.40
N SER A 239 -19.37 20.60 -17.89
CA SER A 239 -17.93 20.48 -17.89
C SER A 239 -17.51 19.06 -18.26
N SER A 240 -16.22 18.77 -18.09
CA SER A 240 -15.63 17.52 -18.55
C SER A 240 -14.66 16.94 -17.54
N GLN A 241 -14.39 15.64 -17.68
CA GLN A 241 -13.45 14.92 -16.82
C GLN A 241 -12.03 15.47 -16.97
N GLU A 242 -11.62 15.87 -18.17
CA GLU A 242 -10.34 16.54 -18.45
C GLU A 242 -10.20 17.86 -17.68
N SER A 243 -11.30 18.62 -17.57
CA SER A 243 -11.33 19.92 -16.89
C SER A 243 -11.13 19.72 -15.38
N LEU A 244 -11.86 18.78 -14.78
CA LEU A 244 -11.68 18.36 -13.39
C LEU A 244 -10.24 17.85 -13.14
N MET A 245 -9.71 16.99 -14.01
CA MET A 245 -8.36 16.45 -13.83
C MET A 245 -7.27 17.53 -13.94
N LYS A 246 -7.45 18.51 -14.83
CA LYS A 246 -6.54 19.67 -14.96
C LYS A 246 -6.54 20.55 -13.71
N ASP A 247 -7.72 20.89 -13.18
CA ASP A 247 -7.85 21.74 -11.98
C ASP A 247 -7.43 21.01 -10.70
N LEU A 248 -7.53 19.67 -10.66
CA LEU A 248 -7.13 18.84 -9.52
C LEU A 248 -5.62 18.48 -9.51
N PHE A 249 -4.98 18.44 -10.69
CA PHE A 249 -3.54 18.15 -10.85
C PHE A 249 -2.81 19.28 -11.61
N PRO A 250 -2.82 20.53 -11.11
CA PRO A 250 -2.31 21.69 -11.84
C PRO A 250 -0.79 21.67 -12.08
N LEU A 251 -0.03 20.89 -11.31
CA LEU A 251 1.42 20.70 -11.50
C LEU A 251 1.76 19.59 -12.50
N ALA A 252 0.77 18.85 -13.03
CA ALA A 252 0.95 17.80 -14.04
C ALA A 252 1.21 18.40 -15.45
N LYS A 253 2.29 19.16 -15.57
CA LYS A 253 2.76 19.72 -16.84
C LYS A 253 3.16 18.63 -17.84
N GLY A 254 3.23 18.98 -19.12
CA GLY A 254 3.60 18.04 -20.18
C GLY A 254 2.56 16.93 -20.41
N VAL A 255 1.34 17.11 -19.93
CA VAL A 255 0.21 16.16 -20.06
C VAL A 255 -0.99 16.86 -20.68
N THR A 256 -1.62 16.17 -21.63
CA THR A 256 -2.95 16.48 -22.16
C THR A 256 -3.93 15.43 -21.63
N TRP A 257 -4.98 15.83 -20.92
CA TRP A 257 -5.98 14.91 -20.41
C TRP A 257 -6.98 14.50 -21.50
N HIS A 258 -7.36 13.23 -21.54
CA HIS A 258 -8.44 12.68 -22.35
C HIS A 258 -9.30 11.78 -21.46
N GLY A 259 -10.47 12.26 -21.07
CA GLY A 259 -11.17 11.79 -19.89
C GLY A 259 -10.29 11.87 -18.63
N MET A 260 -10.35 10.82 -17.81
CA MET A 260 -9.41 10.54 -16.72
C MET A 260 -7.96 10.25 -17.17
N THR A 261 -7.72 10.02 -18.48
CA THR A 261 -6.46 9.43 -18.97
C THR A 261 -5.42 10.50 -19.35
N PRO A 262 -4.22 10.50 -18.76
CA PRO A 262 -3.14 11.38 -19.18
C PRO A 262 -2.52 10.89 -20.49
N LYS A 263 -2.37 11.78 -21.46
CA LYS A 263 -1.48 11.61 -22.62
C LYS A 263 -0.25 12.48 -22.42
N PHE A 264 0.93 11.86 -22.39
CA PHE A 264 2.19 12.57 -22.18
C PHE A 264 2.67 13.17 -23.50
N ASN A 265 2.95 14.47 -23.46
CA ASN A 265 3.47 15.20 -24.62
C ASN A 265 4.94 14.82 -24.86
N HIS A 266 5.46 15.10 -26.05
CA HIS A 266 6.89 14.87 -26.35
C HIS A 266 7.79 15.74 -25.45
N HIS A 267 8.95 15.20 -25.07
CA HIS A 267 9.90 15.88 -24.18
C HIS A 267 10.54 17.09 -24.88
N LYS A 268 10.24 18.30 -24.42
CA LYS A 268 10.86 19.53 -24.93
C LYS A 268 12.26 19.69 -24.33
N LEU A 269 13.28 19.88 -25.17
CA LEU A 269 14.63 20.18 -24.69
C LEU A 269 14.77 21.65 -24.28
N ASP A 270 14.16 22.56 -25.04
CA ASP A 270 14.28 24.02 -24.85
C ASP A 270 13.39 24.57 -23.72
N GLU A 271 12.36 23.80 -23.30
CA GLU A 271 11.45 24.15 -22.20
C GLU A 271 11.36 23.06 -21.10
N PRO A 272 12.45 22.73 -20.36
CA PRO A 272 12.42 21.66 -19.35
C PRO A 272 11.44 21.88 -18.17
N TRP A 273 10.90 23.10 -18.04
CA TRP A 273 9.85 23.45 -17.08
C TRP A 273 8.43 23.11 -17.54
N GLU A 274 8.22 22.77 -18.82
CA GLU A 274 6.94 22.27 -19.36
C GLU A 274 6.87 20.74 -19.49
N ASN A 275 7.98 20.03 -19.23
CA ASN A 275 7.97 18.57 -19.20
C ASN A 275 7.30 18.02 -17.93
N PHE A 276 6.79 16.78 -18.02
CA PHE A 276 6.14 16.10 -16.92
C PHE A 276 7.14 15.77 -15.78
N LYS A 277 6.79 16.20 -14.56
CA LYS A 277 7.58 15.99 -13.33
C LYS A 277 6.85 15.13 -12.28
N GLY A 278 5.62 14.72 -12.57
CA GLY A 278 4.72 14.08 -11.61
C GLY A 278 3.31 14.66 -11.65
N PHE A 279 2.35 13.95 -11.07
CA PHE A 279 0.96 14.44 -10.92
C PHE A 279 0.75 15.32 -9.69
N VAL A 280 1.51 15.07 -8.62
CA VAL A 280 1.62 15.90 -7.42
C VAL A 280 3.06 15.96 -6.93
N SER A 281 3.43 17.03 -6.23
CA SER A 281 4.75 17.15 -5.58
C SER A 281 4.73 16.71 -4.10
N GLU A 282 5.90 16.50 -3.48
CA GLU A 282 5.95 16.26 -2.02
C GLU A 282 5.59 17.53 -1.24
N GLU A 283 6.00 18.70 -1.74
CA GLU A 283 5.68 20.02 -1.16
C GLU A 283 4.18 20.29 -1.15
N GLU A 284 3.43 19.93 -2.20
CA GLU A 284 1.96 19.98 -2.20
C GLU A 284 1.34 19.14 -1.08
N MET A 285 1.88 17.93 -0.86
CA MET A 285 1.38 17.02 0.18
C MET A 285 1.76 17.49 1.59
N VAL A 286 2.95 18.07 1.75
CA VAL A 286 3.40 18.69 3.02
C VAL A 286 2.58 19.95 3.32
N MET A 287 2.35 20.83 2.36
CA MET A 287 1.54 22.04 2.56
C MET A 287 0.09 21.70 2.92
N LEU A 288 -0.50 20.67 2.30
CA LEU A 288 -1.83 20.18 2.64
C LEU A 288 -1.94 19.73 4.12
N VAL A 289 -0.88 19.14 4.68
CA VAL A 289 -0.77 18.83 6.12
C VAL A 289 -0.54 20.10 6.95
N LYS A 290 0.36 20.99 6.54
CA LYS A 290 0.65 22.25 7.26
C LYS A 290 -0.56 23.17 7.39
N HIS A 291 -1.49 23.13 6.43
CA HIS A 291 -2.76 23.85 6.51
C HIS A 291 -3.67 23.40 7.66
N VAL A 292 -3.51 22.15 8.12
CA VAL A 292 -4.22 21.60 9.29
C VAL A 292 -3.40 21.72 10.58
N GLU A 293 -2.09 21.48 10.54
CA GLU A 293 -1.22 21.62 11.71
C GLU A 293 -1.10 23.07 12.21
N VAL A 294 -1.13 24.03 11.28
CA VAL A 294 -0.85 25.45 11.54
C VAL A 294 -1.97 26.34 10.95
N PRO A 295 -3.23 26.19 11.42
CA PRO A 295 -4.39 26.84 10.78
C PRO A 295 -4.33 28.36 10.87
N HIS A 296 -3.66 28.92 11.88
CA HIS A 296 -3.43 30.37 12.02
C HIS A 296 -2.50 30.97 10.93
N ARG A 297 -1.87 30.15 10.09
CA ARG A 297 -1.14 30.57 8.88
C ARG A 297 -1.91 30.33 7.57
N SER A 298 -3.14 29.79 7.68
CA SER A 298 -3.91 29.25 6.57
C SER A 298 -5.32 29.86 6.58
N PRO A 299 -5.46 31.14 6.17
CA PRO A 299 -6.67 31.93 6.42
C PRO A 299 -7.93 31.29 5.82
N PHE A 300 -7.85 30.66 4.65
CA PHE A 300 -8.99 30.00 4.03
C PHE A 300 -9.35 28.67 4.70
N SER A 301 -8.37 27.88 5.17
CA SER A 301 -8.62 26.66 5.96
C SER A 301 -9.29 26.92 7.30
N LYS A 302 -9.19 28.13 7.85
CA LYS A 302 -9.86 28.48 9.13
C LYS A 302 -11.38 28.37 9.02
N ASP A 303 -11.97 28.83 7.91
CA ASP A 303 -13.42 28.90 7.72
C ASP A 303 -14.00 27.61 7.11
N CYS A 304 -13.13 26.72 6.61
CA CYS A 304 -13.49 25.40 6.10
C CYS A 304 -12.44 24.33 6.48
N PRO A 305 -12.28 24.00 7.77
CA PRO A 305 -11.23 23.10 8.24
C PRO A 305 -11.38 21.66 7.72
N GLN A 306 -12.54 21.28 7.20
CA GLN A 306 -12.75 20.02 6.47
C GLN A 306 -11.99 19.94 5.14
N ARG A 307 -11.68 21.08 4.50
CA ARG A 307 -11.27 21.09 3.09
C ARG A 307 -9.95 20.38 2.79
N PRO A 308 -8.86 20.47 3.59
CA PRO A 308 -7.63 19.75 3.31
C PRO A 308 -7.84 18.22 3.21
N TYR A 309 -8.75 17.68 4.02
CA TYR A 309 -9.15 16.28 3.98
C TYR A 309 -9.95 15.94 2.72
N GLU A 310 -10.91 16.77 2.32
CA GLU A 310 -11.71 16.57 1.09
C GLU A 310 -10.86 16.74 -0.20
N CYS A 311 -9.87 17.63 -0.16
CA CYS A 311 -8.84 17.76 -1.19
C CYS A 311 -7.99 16.49 -1.28
N LEU A 312 -7.53 15.92 -0.16
CA LEU A 312 -6.77 14.67 -0.18
C LEU A 312 -7.62 13.48 -0.64
N ILE A 313 -8.88 13.37 -0.19
CA ILE A 313 -9.82 12.33 -0.65
C ILE A 313 -9.99 12.40 -2.18
N SER A 314 -10.24 13.60 -2.72
CA SER A 314 -10.36 13.82 -4.17
C SER A 314 -9.06 13.47 -4.90
N THR A 315 -7.92 13.90 -4.34
CA THR A 315 -6.58 13.59 -4.87
C THR A 315 -6.37 12.07 -4.96
N ILE A 316 -6.62 11.30 -3.90
CA ILE A 316 -6.43 9.84 -3.89
C ILE A 316 -7.42 9.12 -4.83
N LYS A 317 -8.70 9.53 -4.86
CA LYS A 317 -9.75 8.93 -5.72
C LYS A 317 -9.50 9.15 -7.21
N LYS A 318 -8.88 10.26 -7.59
CA LYS A 318 -8.66 10.64 -9.00
C LYS A 318 -7.22 10.49 -9.47
N PHE A 319 -6.28 10.19 -8.58
CA PHE A 319 -4.89 9.94 -8.96
C PHE A 319 -4.83 8.80 -10.01
N PRO A 320 -4.11 8.98 -11.13
CA PRO A 320 -4.10 8.01 -12.23
C PRO A 320 -3.15 6.84 -11.90
N TRP A 321 -3.46 6.08 -10.85
CA TRP A 321 -2.61 5.01 -10.28
C TRP A 321 -2.13 3.96 -11.29
N TYR A 322 -2.85 3.77 -12.40
CA TYR A 322 -2.51 2.86 -13.49
C TYR A 322 -1.33 3.33 -14.35
N ALA A 323 -0.96 4.61 -14.30
CA ALA A 323 0.24 5.15 -14.96
C ALA A 323 1.50 4.80 -14.16
N THR A 324 1.72 3.50 -13.92
CA THR A 324 2.75 3.01 -12.99
C THR A 324 4.18 3.23 -13.51
N ASP A 325 4.35 3.54 -14.81
CA ASP A 325 5.59 4.03 -15.44
C ASP A 325 5.88 5.51 -15.14
N ARG A 326 4.95 6.25 -14.52
CA ARG A 326 5.02 7.70 -14.28
C ARG A 326 4.87 8.12 -12.82
N ILE A 327 4.62 7.16 -11.94
CA ILE A 327 4.47 7.36 -10.50
C ILE A 327 5.69 6.76 -9.81
N THR A 328 6.41 7.55 -9.02
CA THR A 328 7.59 7.09 -8.28
C THR A 328 7.25 6.57 -6.89
N ILE A 329 8.16 5.77 -6.31
CA ILE A 329 8.08 5.34 -4.91
C ILE A 329 7.93 6.55 -3.97
N SER A 330 8.70 7.62 -4.19
CA SER A 330 8.59 8.85 -3.39
C SER A 330 7.24 9.56 -3.54
N GLN A 331 6.74 9.74 -4.77
CA GLN A 331 5.45 10.41 -4.99
C GLN A 331 4.29 9.68 -4.31
N ARG A 332 4.26 8.33 -4.37
CA ARG A 332 3.30 7.54 -3.59
C ARG A 332 3.51 7.73 -2.09
N ARG A 333 4.76 7.72 -1.61
CA ARG A 333 5.09 7.89 -0.18
C ARG A 333 4.63 9.25 0.34
N ALA A 334 4.71 10.32 -0.44
CA ALA A 334 4.21 11.65 -0.09
C ALA A 334 2.69 11.64 0.15
N ILE A 335 1.91 11.07 -0.79
CA ILE A 335 0.44 10.93 -0.67
C ILE A 335 0.08 10.07 0.55
N PHE A 336 0.78 8.94 0.75
CA PHE A 336 0.59 8.06 1.90
C PHE A 336 0.89 8.76 3.24
N ARG A 337 2.00 9.51 3.33
CA ARG A 337 2.34 10.28 4.54
C ARG A 337 1.31 11.35 4.86
N ALA A 338 0.87 12.13 3.88
CA ALA A 338 -0.19 13.10 4.06
C ALA A 338 -1.50 12.43 4.52
N THR A 339 -1.81 11.23 4.02
CA THR A 339 -2.96 10.43 4.47
C THR A 339 -2.86 10.07 5.95
N CYS A 340 -1.71 9.57 6.39
CA CYS A 340 -1.49 9.16 7.78
C CYS A 340 -1.47 10.36 8.75
N GLU A 341 -0.83 11.48 8.41
CA GLU A 341 -0.84 12.66 9.27
C GLU A 341 -2.22 13.32 9.31
N LEU A 342 -2.90 13.50 8.18
CA LEU A 342 -4.25 14.03 8.17
C LEU A 342 -5.24 13.12 8.92
N ALA A 343 -5.13 11.80 8.81
CA ALA A 343 -5.96 10.88 9.61
C ALA A 343 -5.74 11.09 11.12
N ARG A 344 -4.49 11.20 11.58
CA ARG A 344 -4.17 11.45 12.99
C ARG A 344 -4.66 12.82 13.48
N LEU A 345 -4.49 13.86 12.67
CA LEU A 345 -4.95 15.22 12.99
C LEU A 345 -6.47 15.27 13.08
N LEU A 346 -7.19 14.70 12.11
CA LEU A 346 -8.65 14.65 12.10
C LEU A 346 -9.20 13.87 13.30
N LEU A 347 -8.62 12.70 13.62
CA LEU A 347 -9.04 11.92 14.78
C LEU A 347 -8.83 12.69 16.09
N ARG A 348 -7.70 13.39 16.23
CA ARG A 348 -7.39 14.26 17.37
C ARG A 348 -8.40 15.41 17.49
N SER A 349 -8.74 16.07 16.39
CA SER A 349 -9.70 17.17 16.40
C SER A 349 -11.14 16.72 16.65
N ILE A 350 -11.53 15.52 16.19
CA ILE A 350 -12.79 14.87 16.58
C ILE A 350 -12.83 14.60 18.09
N GLN A 351 -11.74 14.06 18.66
CA GLN A 351 -11.64 13.78 20.11
C GLN A 351 -11.70 15.04 20.97
N LYS A 352 -11.09 16.14 20.50
CA LYS A 352 -11.14 17.45 21.17
C LYS A 352 -12.42 18.23 20.93
N GLN A 353 -13.20 17.87 19.92
CA GLN A 353 -14.34 18.63 19.41
C GLN A 353 -13.95 20.02 18.87
N ASP A 354 -12.76 20.15 18.26
CA ASP A 354 -12.21 21.43 17.75
C ASP A 354 -13.19 22.13 16.76
N ASP A 355 -13.91 21.34 15.95
CA ASP A 355 -15.08 21.77 15.15
C ASP A 355 -16.00 20.55 14.93
N SER A 356 -17.05 20.43 15.75
CA SER A 356 -17.98 19.29 15.71
C SER A 356 -18.90 19.26 14.47
N VAL A 357 -18.95 20.34 13.68
CA VAL A 357 -19.85 20.48 12.52
C VAL A 357 -19.13 20.07 11.23
N ASN A 358 -17.86 20.45 11.08
CA ASN A 358 -17.07 20.18 9.88
C ASN A 358 -16.11 19.00 10.06
N LEU A 359 -15.45 18.88 11.22
CA LEU A 359 -14.47 17.82 11.50
C LEU A 359 -15.15 16.59 12.10
N THR A 360 -15.90 15.87 11.27
CA THR A 360 -16.81 14.80 11.70
C THR A 360 -16.21 13.39 11.59
N ARG A 361 -16.73 12.44 12.37
CA ARG A 361 -16.41 11.00 12.21
C ARG A 361 -16.82 10.46 10.83
N GLN A 362 -17.75 11.12 10.12
CA GLN A 362 -18.08 10.79 8.72
C GLN A 362 -16.95 11.19 7.77
N LEU A 363 -16.37 12.39 7.92
CA LEU A 363 -15.19 12.81 7.15
C LEU A 363 -14.00 11.88 7.39
N TYR A 364 -13.79 11.48 8.65
CA TYR A 364 -12.75 10.51 9.01
C TYR A 364 -13.00 9.14 8.36
N ARG A 365 -14.23 8.61 8.43
CA ARG A 365 -14.62 7.38 7.74
C ARG A 365 -14.41 7.48 6.23
N ARG A 366 -14.71 8.62 5.59
CA ARG A 366 -14.45 8.86 4.15
C ARG A 366 -12.96 8.78 3.83
N LEU A 367 -12.11 9.48 4.59
CA LEU A 367 -10.65 9.45 4.40
C LEU A 367 -10.09 8.03 4.53
N VAL A 368 -10.45 7.29 5.58
CA VAL A 368 -10.00 5.90 5.79
C VAL A 368 -10.54 4.97 4.70
N ASN A 369 -11.82 5.05 4.33
CA ASN A 369 -12.42 4.22 3.27
C ASN A 369 -11.79 4.47 1.90
N CYS A 370 -11.41 5.73 1.61
CA CYS A 370 -10.69 6.11 0.40
C CYS A 370 -9.27 5.53 0.42
N ALA A 371 -8.53 5.72 1.51
CA ALA A 371 -7.16 5.27 1.67
C ALA A 371 -7.03 3.73 1.62
N MET A 372 -7.91 2.99 2.30
CA MET A 372 -7.93 1.52 2.26
C MET A 372 -8.30 0.95 0.88
N ARG A 373 -9.16 1.65 0.12
CA ARG A 373 -9.50 1.31 -1.28
C ARG A 373 -8.50 1.82 -2.32
N CYS A 374 -7.49 2.60 -1.92
CA CYS A 374 -6.45 3.10 -2.83
C CYS A 374 -5.72 1.93 -3.51
N PRO A 375 -5.71 1.81 -4.85
CA PRO A 375 -5.01 0.74 -5.55
C PRO A 375 -3.48 0.91 -5.50
N GLY A 376 -2.99 2.15 -5.36
CA GLY A 376 -1.56 2.45 -5.29
C GLY A 376 -0.87 2.05 -3.99
N PHE A 377 -1.58 2.05 -2.86
CA PHE A 377 -1.02 1.74 -1.55
C PHE A 377 -0.75 0.23 -1.40
N THR A 378 0.44 -0.13 -0.92
CA THR A 378 0.83 -1.52 -0.65
C THR A 378 0.00 -2.11 0.51
N PRO A 379 -0.04 -3.44 0.68
CA PRO A 379 -0.67 -4.05 1.85
C PRO A 379 -0.14 -3.50 3.18
N LEU A 380 1.18 -3.32 3.32
CA LEU A 380 1.78 -2.71 4.51
C LEU A 380 1.34 -1.24 4.73
N MET A 381 1.20 -0.43 3.67
CA MET A 381 0.64 0.92 3.80
C MET A 381 -0.82 0.88 4.28
N LYS A 382 -1.60 -0.12 3.87
CA LYS A 382 -2.99 -0.30 4.31
C LYS A 382 -3.09 -0.87 5.72
N ASP A 383 -2.15 -1.69 6.14
CA ASP A 383 -2.00 -2.14 7.53
C ASP A 383 -1.76 -0.94 8.48
N ASP A 384 -0.81 -0.06 8.14
CA ASP A 384 -0.58 1.22 8.84
C ASP A 384 -1.88 2.04 8.97
N ILE A 385 -2.67 2.15 7.90
CA ILE A 385 -3.94 2.90 7.90
C ILE A 385 -5.01 2.19 8.74
N ALA A 386 -5.13 0.86 8.66
CA ALA A 386 -6.07 0.06 9.43
C ALA A 386 -5.78 0.14 10.93
N PHE A 387 -4.50 0.07 11.32
CA PHE A 387 -4.04 0.28 12.69
C PHE A 387 -4.36 1.69 13.19
N LEU A 388 -4.05 2.74 12.41
CA LEU A 388 -4.38 4.13 12.75
C LEU A 388 -5.89 4.41 12.85
N ALA A 389 -6.71 3.60 12.17
CA ALA A 389 -8.17 3.69 12.19
C ALA A 389 -8.85 2.72 13.16
N THR A 390 -8.06 1.92 13.90
CA THR A 390 -8.50 0.86 14.81
C THR A 390 -9.54 -0.07 14.16
N LEU A 391 -9.27 -0.49 12.92
CA LEU A 391 -10.09 -1.48 12.22
C LEU A 391 -9.82 -2.88 12.75
N SER A 392 -10.84 -3.72 12.81
CA SER A 392 -10.71 -5.15 13.05
C SER A 392 -10.15 -5.90 11.84
N ASP A 393 -9.56 -7.08 12.05
CA ASP A 393 -9.11 -7.97 10.97
C ASP A 393 -10.20 -8.24 9.93
N LEU A 394 -11.46 -8.38 10.38
CA LEU A 394 -12.63 -8.62 9.54
C LEU A 394 -12.95 -7.41 8.64
N GLU A 395 -12.90 -6.19 9.18
CA GLU A 395 -12.99 -4.97 8.38
C GLU A 395 -11.82 -4.87 7.39
N GLY A 396 -10.60 -5.22 7.82
CA GLY A 396 -9.42 -5.35 6.97
C GLY A 396 -9.63 -6.32 5.79
N ARG A 397 -10.27 -7.46 6.01
CA ARG A 397 -10.63 -8.41 4.92
C ARG A 397 -11.60 -7.79 3.92
N GLY A 398 -12.51 -6.92 4.38
CA GLY A 398 -13.37 -6.12 3.51
C GLY A 398 -12.63 -5.16 2.55
N PHE A 399 -11.33 -4.94 2.77
CA PHE A 399 -10.42 -4.20 1.89
C PHE A 399 -9.37 -5.09 1.19
N ASN A 400 -9.65 -6.40 1.07
CA ASN A 400 -8.77 -7.41 0.46
C ASN A 400 -7.38 -7.47 1.11
N GLN A 401 -7.30 -7.31 2.45
CA GLN A 401 -6.03 -7.47 3.16
C GLN A 401 -5.60 -8.95 3.31
N PRO A 402 -4.31 -9.26 3.12
CA PRO A 402 -3.74 -10.57 3.43
C PRO A 402 -3.74 -10.83 4.94
N ARG A 403 -3.42 -12.06 5.40
CA ARG A 403 -3.52 -12.39 6.84
C ARG A 403 -2.52 -11.64 7.71
N PHE A 404 -1.34 -11.39 7.19
CA PHE A 404 -0.24 -10.76 7.88
C PHE A 404 0.23 -9.52 7.11
N ALA A 405 -0.65 -8.52 6.93
CA ALA A 405 -0.39 -7.36 6.07
C ALA A 405 0.81 -6.51 6.55
N SER A 406 0.97 -6.37 7.86
CA SER A 406 2.17 -5.86 8.55
C SER A 406 3.49 -6.55 8.14
N CYS A 407 3.43 -7.83 7.74
CA CYS A 407 4.59 -8.63 7.33
C CYS A 407 4.91 -8.51 5.82
N TRP A 408 4.14 -7.73 5.05
CA TRP A 408 4.42 -7.45 3.62
C TRP A 408 5.46 -6.32 3.47
N ARG A 409 6.61 -6.49 4.12
CA ARG A 409 7.76 -5.60 3.99
C ARG A 409 8.57 -5.96 2.73
N HIS A 410 9.02 -4.92 2.04
CA HIS A 410 9.78 -4.97 0.78
C HIS A 410 8.98 -5.38 -0.48
N GLN A 411 7.67 -5.60 -0.39
CA GLN A 411 6.77 -5.59 -1.55
C GLN A 411 6.30 -4.15 -1.79
N TYR A 412 6.81 -3.51 -2.83
CA TYR A 412 6.45 -2.14 -3.21
C TYR A 412 5.44 -2.08 -4.35
N SER A 413 5.23 -3.17 -5.11
CA SER A 413 4.23 -3.21 -6.19
C SER A 413 3.35 -4.47 -6.17
N ILE A 414 3.83 -5.59 -5.62
CA ILE A 414 3.02 -6.80 -5.41
C ILE A 414 1.90 -6.56 -4.38
N ALA A 415 0.68 -6.93 -4.75
CA ALA A 415 -0.51 -6.96 -3.90
C ALA A 415 -1.31 -8.26 -4.13
N PRO A 416 -2.12 -8.73 -3.17
CA PRO A 416 -2.91 -9.95 -3.33
C PRO A 416 -4.04 -9.77 -4.35
N LYS A 417 -4.23 -10.77 -5.21
CA LYS A 417 -5.33 -10.84 -6.17
C LYS A 417 -6.65 -11.11 -5.45
N ALA A 418 -7.65 -10.26 -5.69
CA ALA A 418 -8.97 -10.42 -5.09
C ALA A 418 -9.65 -11.72 -5.56
N GLY A 419 -10.37 -12.39 -4.65
CA GLY A 419 -11.06 -13.65 -4.91
C GLY A 419 -10.20 -14.91 -4.79
N ILE A 420 -8.87 -14.79 -4.67
CA ILE A 420 -8.00 -15.94 -4.37
C ILE A 420 -8.14 -16.34 -2.89
N PRO A 421 -8.31 -17.64 -2.57
CA PRO A 421 -8.34 -18.12 -1.19
C PRO A 421 -7.06 -17.76 -0.42
N LEU A 422 -7.22 -17.41 0.86
CA LEU A 422 -6.10 -16.96 1.68
C LEU A 422 -5.03 -18.04 1.87
N ASP A 423 -5.41 -19.31 1.99
CA ASP A 423 -4.45 -20.42 2.14
C ASP A 423 -3.61 -20.64 0.88
N VAL A 424 -4.16 -20.41 -0.32
CA VAL A 424 -3.38 -20.36 -1.58
C VAL A 424 -2.34 -19.23 -1.50
N LEU A 425 -2.75 -18.02 -1.12
CA LEU A 425 -1.84 -16.88 -0.98
C LEU A 425 -0.71 -17.15 0.03
N GLU A 426 -1.04 -17.68 1.21
CA GLU A 426 -0.06 -18.07 2.24
C GLU A 426 0.88 -19.19 1.74
N TRP A 427 0.39 -20.13 0.92
CA TRP A 427 1.20 -21.20 0.33
C TRP A 427 2.27 -20.65 -0.64
N TYR A 428 1.93 -19.75 -1.57
CA TYR A 428 2.95 -19.14 -2.45
C TYR A 428 4.01 -18.37 -1.65
N ILE A 429 3.60 -17.65 -0.60
CA ILE A 429 4.54 -16.93 0.28
C ILE A 429 5.42 -17.92 1.05
N ALA A 430 4.88 -19.07 1.47
CA ALA A 430 5.67 -20.15 2.09
C ALA A 430 6.70 -20.74 1.12
N ILE A 431 6.32 -21.04 -0.14
CA ILE A 431 7.26 -21.52 -1.17
C ILE A 431 8.38 -20.49 -1.42
N VAL A 432 8.04 -19.20 -1.53
CA VAL A 432 9.03 -18.12 -1.72
C VAL A 432 9.96 -17.97 -0.51
N ARG A 433 9.42 -17.99 0.72
CA ARG A 433 10.20 -17.95 1.96
C ARG A 433 11.15 -19.15 2.07
N GLU A 434 10.65 -20.36 1.83
CA GLU A 434 11.45 -21.57 1.99
C GLU A 434 12.53 -21.72 0.93
N GLN A 435 12.25 -21.38 -0.33
CA GLN A 435 13.27 -21.45 -1.37
C GLN A 435 14.35 -20.38 -1.15
N THR A 436 14.00 -19.14 -0.83
CA THR A 436 15.00 -18.10 -0.53
C THR A 436 15.80 -18.41 0.75
N GLN A 437 15.21 -19.10 1.72
CA GLN A 437 15.93 -19.65 2.88
C GLN A 437 16.94 -20.73 2.48
N ARG A 438 16.61 -21.64 1.55
CA ARG A 438 17.54 -22.64 1.00
C ARG A 438 18.67 -21.98 0.22
N ASP A 439 18.32 -21.04 -0.67
CA ASP A 439 19.27 -20.29 -1.50
C ASP A 439 20.24 -19.45 -0.64
N MET A 440 19.78 -18.89 0.48
CA MET A 440 20.65 -18.25 1.47
C MET A 440 21.56 -19.30 2.14
N MET A 441 21.00 -20.40 2.66
CA MET A 441 21.78 -21.43 3.38
C MET A 441 22.85 -22.12 2.53
N ALA A 442 22.72 -22.12 1.20
CA ALA A 442 23.70 -22.65 0.26
C ALA A 442 24.92 -21.72 0.03
N ARG A 443 24.90 -20.45 0.47
CA ARG A 443 25.98 -19.48 0.24
C ARG A 443 27.23 -19.71 1.11
N PRO A 444 28.40 -19.17 0.70
CA PRO A 444 29.59 -19.09 1.55
C PRO A 444 29.29 -18.47 2.93
N HIS A 445 30.02 -18.88 3.96
CA HIS A 445 29.73 -18.46 5.35
C HIS A 445 29.71 -16.94 5.53
N SER A 446 30.65 -16.21 4.91
CA SER A 446 30.73 -14.75 4.97
C SER A 446 29.47 -14.05 4.43
N GLU A 447 28.98 -14.48 3.25
CA GLU A 447 27.72 -13.98 2.69
C GLU A 447 26.52 -14.32 3.59
N ARG A 448 26.50 -15.53 4.16
CA ARG A 448 25.41 -15.95 5.06
C ARG A 448 25.35 -15.09 6.32
N THR A 449 26.49 -14.82 6.96
CA THR A 449 26.54 -13.94 8.14
C THR A 449 26.04 -12.54 7.80
N MET A 450 26.53 -11.94 6.71
CA MET A 450 26.08 -10.60 6.27
C MET A 450 24.56 -10.55 5.98
N LEU A 451 24.03 -11.56 5.28
CA LEU A 451 22.59 -11.64 5.00
C LEU A 451 21.76 -11.90 6.26
N GLN A 452 22.27 -12.66 7.23
CA GLN A 452 21.60 -12.91 8.51
C GLN A 452 21.58 -11.66 9.40
N GLU A 453 22.67 -10.88 9.44
CA GLU A 453 22.75 -9.59 10.14
C GLU A 453 21.76 -8.57 9.54
N GLN A 454 21.69 -8.47 8.21
CA GLN A 454 20.68 -7.65 7.53
C GLN A 454 19.25 -8.18 7.75
N GLY A 455 19.08 -9.50 7.72
CA GLY A 455 17.82 -10.21 7.97
C GLY A 455 17.26 -9.94 9.36
N ALA A 456 18.11 -9.84 10.39
CA ALA A 456 17.70 -9.53 11.76
C ALA A 456 17.03 -8.14 11.93
N GLY A 457 17.19 -7.24 10.95
CA GLY A 457 16.48 -5.96 10.94
C GLY A 457 15.07 -6.01 10.33
N THR A 458 14.72 -7.05 9.59
CA THR A 458 13.48 -7.14 8.80
C THR A 458 12.55 -8.26 9.28
N ASP A 459 11.29 -8.18 8.88
CA ASP A 459 10.40 -9.32 8.89
C ASP A 459 10.90 -10.37 7.88
N MET A 460 10.81 -11.65 8.26
CA MET A 460 11.28 -12.82 7.51
C MET A 460 10.12 -13.71 7.00
N TYR A 461 8.87 -13.23 7.06
CA TYR A 461 7.68 -13.88 6.54
C TYR A 461 7.77 -14.20 5.03
N TRP A 462 8.45 -13.36 4.24
CA TRP A 462 8.81 -13.60 2.84
C TRP A 462 10.21 -14.23 2.64
N GLY A 463 10.90 -14.61 3.72
CA GLY A 463 12.28 -15.10 3.67
C GLY A 463 13.28 -14.04 3.18
N TYR A 464 14.24 -14.46 2.36
CA TYR A 464 15.26 -13.59 1.77
C TYR A 464 14.85 -13.00 0.41
N PHE A 465 13.54 -12.91 0.13
CA PHE A 465 12.98 -12.29 -1.08
C PHE A 465 13.53 -10.87 -1.34
N TRP A 466 13.68 -10.07 -0.28
CA TRP A 466 14.27 -8.73 -0.35
C TRP A 466 15.72 -8.74 -0.89
N ALA A 467 16.49 -9.80 -0.63
CA ALA A 467 17.85 -9.97 -1.10
C ALA A 467 17.95 -10.53 -2.54
N GLU A 468 16.93 -11.27 -3.02
CA GLU A 468 16.81 -11.67 -4.44
C GLU A 468 16.48 -10.45 -5.33
N ILE A 469 15.76 -9.45 -4.81
CA ILE A 469 15.50 -8.19 -5.52
C ILE A 469 16.71 -7.26 -5.46
N GLY A 470 17.34 -7.11 -4.28
CA GLY A 470 18.53 -6.28 -4.11
C GLY A 470 18.26 -4.77 -4.20
N TYR A 471 17.12 -4.29 -3.70
CA TYR A 471 16.81 -2.86 -3.67
C TYR A 471 17.88 -2.07 -2.88
N VAL A 472 18.54 -1.12 -3.54
CA VAL A 472 19.50 -0.20 -2.91
C VAL A 472 18.77 1.06 -2.45
N PHE A 473 18.43 1.13 -1.16
CA PHE A 473 17.75 2.29 -0.59
C PHE A 473 18.60 3.56 -0.69
N GLY A 474 18.03 4.59 -1.31
CA GLY A 474 18.65 5.89 -1.56
C GLY A 474 17.78 6.72 -2.52
N PRO A 475 18.27 7.89 -2.97
CA PRO A 475 17.57 8.73 -3.94
C PRO A 475 17.20 8.00 -5.24
N SER A 476 17.99 7.01 -5.66
CA SER A 476 17.70 6.12 -6.79
C SER A 476 16.42 5.30 -6.57
N PHE A 477 16.30 4.64 -5.41
CA PHE A 477 15.10 3.88 -5.03
C PHE A 477 13.85 4.75 -4.94
N ASP A 478 13.98 5.96 -4.39
CA ASP A 478 12.87 6.90 -4.27
C ASP A 478 12.38 7.45 -5.63
N GLN A 479 13.23 7.41 -6.67
CA GLN A 479 12.89 7.72 -8.06
C GLN A 479 12.49 6.50 -8.90
N LEU A 480 12.55 5.26 -8.37
CA LEU A 480 12.01 4.11 -9.09
C LEU A 480 10.51 4.30 -9.34
N THR A 481 10.08 3.99 -10.54
CA THR A 481 8.66 3.95 -10.90
C THR A 481 7.99 2.70 -10.33
N LEU A 482 6.68 2.76 -10.07
CA LEU A 482 5.92 1.59 -9.59
C LEU A 482 6.02 0.41 -10.58
N SER A 483 6.12 0.68 -11.90
CA SER A 483 6.30 -0.33 -12.93
C SER A 483 7.70 -0.96 -12.93
N GLN A 484 8.76 -0.22 -12.57
CA GLN A 484 10.11 -0.79 -12.40
C GLN A 484 10.18 -1.66 -11.15
N ALA A 485 9.59 -1.20 -10.04
CA ALA A 485 9.46 -1.99 -8.82
C ALA A 485 8.65 -3.27 -9.06
N ALA A 486 7.56 -3.19 -9.82
CA ALA A 486 6.76 -4.34 -10.23
C ALA A 486 7.59 -5.34 -11.05
N HIS A 487 8.32 -4.87 -12.07
CA HIS A 487 9.17 -5.75 -12.88
C HIS A 487 10.23 -6.46 -12.04
N ALA A 488 10.92 -5.75 -11.15
CA ALA A 488 11.93 -6.33 -10.26
C ALA A 488 11.33 -7.38 -9.30
N GLU A 489 10.19 -7.07 -8.68
CA GLU A 489 9.49 -7.98 -7.75
C GLU A 489 8.92 -9.21 -8.45
N PHE A 490 8.22 -9.06 -9.57
CA PHE A 490 7.63 -10.19 -10.29
C PHE A 490 8.70 -11.10 -10.89
N SER A 491 9.76 -10.56 -11.50
CA SER A 491 10.87 -11.38 -11.99
C SER A 491 11.66 -12.05 -10.86
N ALA A 492 11.68 -11.49 -9.64
CA ALA A 492 12.21 -12.19 -8.47
C ALA A 492 11.31 -13.37 -8.04
N VAL A 493 9.99 -13.16 -7.93
CA VAL A 493 9.03 -14.25 -7.64
C VAL A 493 9.14 -15.37 -8.69
N GLU A 494 9.17 -15.02 -9.97
CA GLU A 494 9.28 -15.97 -11.08
C GLU A 494 10.56 -16.83 -10.97
N ARG A 495 11.73 -16.20 -10.77
CA ARG A 495 13.00 -16.93 -10.58
C ARG A 495 12.96 -17.85 -9.37
N ILE A 496 12.38 -17.42 -8.25
CA ILE A 496 12.29 -18.21 -7.02
C ILE A 496 11.35 -19.42 -7.23
N LEU A 497 10.17 -19.22 -7.83
CA LEU A 497 9.24 -20.30 -8.12
C LEU A 497 9.81 -21.30 -9.15
N ALA A 498 10.57 -20.82 -10.15
CA ALA A 498 11.26 -21.69 -11.10
C ALA A 498 12.30 -22.59 -10.41
N ARG A 499 13.07 -22.07 -9.43
CA ARG A 499 13.98 -22.88 -8.60
C ARG A 499 13.23 -23.88 -7.71
N ALA A 500 12.18 -23.42 -7.03
CA ALA A 500 11.40 -24.22 -6.08
C ALA A 500 10.65 -25.39 -6.75
N LEU A 501 9.99 -25.13 -7.88
CA LEU A 501 9.08 -26.09 -8.53
C LEU A 501 9.76 -26.82 -9.70
N GLY A 502 10.72 -26.21 -10.40
CA GLY A 502 11.51 -26.85 -11.45
C GLY A 502 12.48 -27.92 -10.93
N SER A 503 12.75 -27.94 -9.61
CA SER A 503 13.49 -29.02 -8.96
C SER A 503 12.65 -30.30 -8.83
N ALA A 504 11.32 -30.19 -8.66
CA ALA A 504 10.42 -31.34 -8.53
C ALA A 504 10.22 -32.11 -9.85
N GLN A 505 10.44 -31.45 -11.01
CA GLN A 505 10.31 -32.07 -12.34
C GLN A 505 11.53 -32.90 -12.78
N ARG A 506 12.58 -33.01 -11.94
CA ARG A 506 13.76 -33.87 -12.22
C ARG A 506 13.72 -35.21 -11.49
N LEU A 507 12.62 -35.47 -10.77
CA LEU A 507 12.35 -36.68 -9.99
C LEU A 507 11.08 -37.40 -10.50
N SER A 508 10.69 -37.11 -11.75
CA SER A 508 9.51 -37.60 -12.46
C SER A 508 9.85 -37.90 -13.91
#